data_AF-A0A2S6SQ69-F1
#
_entry.id   AF-A0A2S6SQ69-F1
#
_cell.length_a   1.000
_cell.length_b   1.000
_cell.length_c   1.000
_cell.angle_alpha   90.00
_cell.angle_beta   90.00
_cell.angle_gamma   90.00
#
_symmetry.space_group_name_H-M   'P 1'
#
loop_
_entity.id
_entity.type
_entity.pdbx_description
1 polymer ?
#
loop_
_entity_poly.entity_id
_entity_poly.type
_entity_poly.pdbx_seq_one_letter_code
_entity_poly.pdbx_strand_id
1 'polypeptide(L)'
;MSKISRRLFNTGLAAASVSTLAFPSIALGAVPKVVVIGGGAGGATAARYIAKDSGGAVHVTLVEASKRYYTCFFSNIYLGGFRNYG
;
A
#
# COMPACT_ATOMS: atom_id res chain seq x y z
N MET A 1 -32.90 32.54 21.69
CA MET A 1 -33.71 31.33 21.38
C MET A 1 -33.27 30.79 20.03
N SER A 2 -32.66 29.61 19.99
CA SER A 2 -32.21 28.96 18.75
C SER A 2 -33.41 28.69 17.83
N LYS A 3 -33.40 29.23 16.61
CA LYS A 3 -34.48 29.06 15.60
C LYS A 3 -34.16 27.91 14.63
N ILE A 4 -33.76 26.75 15.13
CA ILE A 4 -33.62 25.56 14.28
C ILE A 4 -34.92 24.75 14.37
N SER A 5 -35.70 24.75 13.29
CA SER A 5 -36.93 23.94 13.20
C SER A 5 -36.60 22.50 12.79
N ARG A 6 -37.39 21.52 13.28
CA ARG A 6 -37.25 20.09 12.88
C ARG A 6 -37.22 19.90 11.38
N ARG A 7 -37.99 20.70 10.63
CA ARG A 7 -38.03 20.64 9.17
C ARG A 7 -36.69 21.06 8.58
N LEU A 8 -36.13 22.17 9.06
CA LEU A 8 -34.84 22.69 8.61
C LEU A 8 -33.69 21.71 8.93
N PHE A 9 -33.73 21.10 10.11
CA PHE A 9 -32.77 20.08 10.51
C PHE A 9 -32.87 18.83 9.62
N ASN A 10 -34.08 18.30 9.41
CA ASN A 10 -34.28 17.11 8.56
C ASN A 10 -33.92 17.37 7.09
N THR A 11 -34.22 18.55 6.55
CA THR A 11 -33.82 18.92 5.19
C THR A 11 -32.31 19.11 5.06
N GLY A 12 -31.65 19.68 6.09
CA GLY A 12 -30.20 19.82 6.10
C GLY A 12 -29.48 18.46 6.18
N LEU A 13 -30.00 17.54 7.01
CA LEU A 13 -29.46 16.19 7.13
C LEU A 13 -29.65 15.37 5.84
N ALA A 14 -30.83 15.47 5.21
CA ALA A 14 -31.09 14.84 3.92
C ALA A 14 -30.18 15.38 2.82
N ALA A 15 -29.99 16.70 2.73
CA ALA A 15 -29.08 17.31 1.76
C ALA A 15 -27.62 16.86 1.98
N ALA A 16 -27.17 16.78 3.24
CA ALA A 16 -25.85 16.26 3.56
C ALA A 16 -25.68 14.79 3.15
N SER A 17 -26.71 13.94 3.37
CA SER A 17 -26.67 12.52 2.99
C SER A 17 -26.64 12.28 1.47
N VAL A 18 -27.24 13.16 0.66
CA VAL A 18 -27.16 13.07 -0.82
C VAL A 18 -25.78 13.52 -1.31
N SER A 19 -25.17 14.52 -0.67
CA SER A 19 -23.84 15.00 -1.07
C SER A 19 -22.74 13.95 -0.94
N THR A 20 -22.83 13.02 0.03
CA THR A 20 -21.83 11.94 0.19
C THR A 20 -21.98 10.83 -0.86
N LEU A 21 -23.18 10.64 -1.43
CA LEU A 21 -23.42 9.69 -2.53
C LEU A 21 -23.05 10.27 -3.91
N ALA A 22 -22.96 11.59 -4.03
CA ALA A 22 -22.64 12.28 -5.28
C ALA A 22 -21.13 12.35 -5.59
N PHE A 23 -20.26 11.83 -4.72
CA PHE A 23 -18.82 11.69 -4.99
C PHE A 23 -18.51 10.27 -5.49
N PRO A 24 -18.50 10.03 -6.81
CA PRO A 24 -18.10 8.72 -7.33
C PRO A 24 -16.63 8.47 -6.96
N SER A 25 -16.32 7.28 -6.46
CA SER A 25 -14.94 6.86 -6.18
C SER A 25 -14.02 6.95 -7.40
N ILE A 26 -14.59 6.90 -8.61
CA ILE A 26 -13.92 7.18 -9.88
C ILE A 26 -13.35 8.60 -9.95
N ALA A 27 -14.01 9.61 -9.37
CA ALA A 27 -13.52 10.99 -9.33
C ALA A 27 -12.35 11.18 -8.35
N LEU A 28 -12.11 10.25 -7.43
CA LEU A 28 -10.99 10.27 -6.49
C LEU A 28 -9.68 9.71 -7.08
N GLY A 29 -9.71 9.16 -8.29
CA GLY A 29 -8.56 8.51 -8.93
C GLY A 29 -8.23 7.15 -8.30
N ALA A 30 -7.92 6.16 -9.13
CA ALA A 30 -7.45 4.87 -8.62
C ALA A 30 -6.04 5.02 -8.04
N VAL A 31 -5.80 4.48 -6.85
CA VAL A 31 -4.44 4.39 -6.28
C VAL A 31 -3.55 3.62 -7.26
N PRO A 32 -2.44 4.21 -7.74
CA PRO A 32 -1.49 3.52 -8.60
C PRO A 32 -1.02 2.21 -7.97
N LYS A 33 -0.90 1.16 -8.79
CA LYS A 33 -0.51 -0.19 -8.33
C LYS A 33 0.77 -0.62 -9.03
N VAL A 34 1.69 -1.21 -8.27
CA VAL A 34 2.93 -1.80 -8.80
C VAL A 34 3.06 -3.22 -8.28
N VAL A 35 3.35 -4.16 -9.18
CA VAL A 35 3.70 -5.54 -8.84
C VAL A 35 5.18 -5.75 -9.16
N VAL A 36 5.94 -6.17 -8.17
CA VAL A 36 7.36 -6.55 -8.31
C VAL A 36 7.46 -8.07 -8.26
N ILE A 37 8.04 -8.67 -9.29
CA ILE A 37 8.24 -10.13 -9.38
C ILE A 37 9.69 -10.45 -9.05
N GLY A 38 9.90 -11.24 -8.00
CA GLY A 38 11.21 -11.62 -7.48
C GLY A 38 11.64 -10.77 -6.27
N GLY A 39 11.84 -11.41 -5.13
CA GLY A 39 12.26 -10.83 -3.85
C GLY A 39 13.77 -10.82 -3.61
N GLY A 40 14.58 -10.93 -4.67
CA GLY A 40 16.03 -10.83 -4.59
C GLY A 40 16.54 -9.41 -4.35
N ALA A 41 17.85 -9.21 -4.39
CA ALA A 41 18.47 -7.92 -4.08
C ALA A 41 17.87 -6.74 -4.87
N GLY A 42 17.62 -6.92 -6.17
CA GLY A 42 17.02 -5.89 -7.01
C GLY A 42 15.53 -5.66 -6.70
N GLY A 43 14.71 -6.70 -6.77
CA GLY A 43 13.26 -6.57 -6.63
C GLY A 43 12.83 -6.16 -5.22
N ALA A 44 13.45 -6.70 -4.16
CA ALA A 44 13.16 -6.26 -2.79
C ALA A 44 13.56 -4.79 -2.57
N THR A 45 14.68 -4.34 -3.18
CA THR A 45 15.09 -2.93 -3.14
C THR A 45 14.08 -2.05 -3.86
N ALA A 46 13.71 -2.39 -5.09
CA ALA A 46 12.71 -1.64 -5.85
C ALA A 46 11.38 -1.54 -5.09
N ALA A 47 10.85 -2.66 -4.60
CA ALA A 47 9.61 -2.69 -3.82
C ALA A 47 9.69 -1.79 -2.58
N ARG A 48 10.80 -1.85 -1.85
CA ARG A 48 11.01 -1.04 -0.64
C ARG A 48 11.06 0.46 -0.93
N TYR A 49 11.81 0.88 -1.94
CA TYR A 49 11.94 2.30 -2.26
C TYR A 49 10.66 2.87 -2.88
N ILE A 50 9.96 2.12 -3.73
CA ILE A 50 8.66 2.55 -4.25
C ILE A 50 7.66 2.73 -3.10
N ALA A 51 7.59 1.77 -2.17
CA ALA A 51 6.67 1.87 -1.03
C ALA A 51 7.03 3.01 -0.08
N LYS A 52 8.32 3.18 0.22
CA LYS A 52 8.83 4.23 1.12
C LYS A 52 8.63 5.63 0.53
N ASP A 53 9.12 5.86 -0.69
CA ASP A 53 9.21 7.19 -1.27
C ASP A 53 7.86 7.67 -1.83
N SER A 54 6.93 6.74 -2.09
CA SER A 54 5.54 7.11 -2.43
C SER A 54 4.73 7.60 -1.24
N GLY A 55 5.18 7.41 0.01
CA GLY A 55 4.42 7.81 1.20
C GLY A 55 3.02 7.21 1.29
N GLY A 56 2.81 6.02 0.72
CA GLY A 56 1.49 5.36 0.66
C GLY A 56 0.65 5.73 -0.55
N ALA A 57 1.15 6.58 -1.46
CA ALA A 57 0.46 6.92 -2.70
C ALA A 57 0.48 5.79 -3.74
N VAL A 58 1.34 4.78 -3.58
CA VAL A 58 1.43 3.63 -4.49
C VAL A 58 1.20 2.34 -3.71
N HIS A 59 0.27 1.51 -4.19
CA HIS A 59 0.03 0.18 -3.66
C HIS A 59 1.02 -0.82 -4.27
N VAL A 60 2.02 -1.22 -3.48
CA VAL A 60 3.11 -2.12 -3.92
C VAL A 60 2.82 -3.55 -3.49
N THR A 61 2.92 -4.50 -4.42
CA THR A 61 2.83 -5.94 -4.16
C THR A 61 4.11 -6.63 -4.61
N LEU A 62 4.81 -7.29 -3.68
CA LEU A 62 5.99 -8.11 -3.98
C LEU A 62 5.57 -9.58 -4.07
N VAL A 63 5.88 -10.23 -5.18
CA VAL A 63 5.63 -11.65 -5.41
C VAL A 63 6.96 -12.38 -5.46
N GLU A 64 7.18 -13.30 -4.54
CA GLU A 64 8.38 -14.13 -4.44
C GLU A 64 7.97 -15.56 -4.09
N ALA A 65 8.62 -16.55 -4.69
CA ALA A 65 8.32 -17.96 -4.51
C ALA A 65 8.70 -18.46 -3.11
N SER A 66 9.81 -17.95 -2.55
CA SER A 66 10.32 -18.35 -1.23
C SER A 66 10.07 -17.30 -0.14
N LYS A 67 9.70 -17.74 1.06
CA LYS A 67 9.61 -16.84 2.23
C LYS A 67 10.97 -16.34 2.71
N ARG A 68 12.05 -17.06 2.39
CA ARG A 68 13.43 -16.71 2.77
C ARG A 68 14.26 -16.54 1.51
N TYR A 69 14.98 -15.42 1.42
CA TYR A 69 15.93 -15.17 0.36
C TYR A 69 17.33 -15.58 0.80
N TYR A 70 18.00 -16.38 -0.02
CA TYR A 70 19.40 -16.78 0.19
C TYR A 70 20.30 -15.94 -0.71
N THR A 71 21.31 -15.33 -0.10
CA THR A 71 22.24 -14.49 -0.83
C THR A 71 23.27 -15.37 -1.55
N CYS A 72 23.37 -15.24 -2.88
CA CYS A 72 24.47 -15.83 -3.62
C CYS A 72 25.82 -15.21 -3.21
N PHE A 73 25.83 -13.90 -3.01
CA PHE A 73 26.97 -13.21 -2.42
C PHE A 73 27.22 -13.74 -1.00
N PHE A 74 28.48 -14.03 -0.73
CA PHE A 74 28.94 -14.67 0.51
C PHE A 74 28.33 -16.08 0.76
N SER A 75 27.88 -16.79 -0.27
CA SER A 75 27.55 -18.22 -0.13
C SER A 75 28.81 -19.08 0.09
N ASN A 76 29.96 -18.68 -0.48
CA ASN A 76 31.22 -19.40 -0.33
C ASN A 76 31.71 -19.53 1.12
N ILE A 77 31.42 -18.55 1.99
CA ILE A 77 31.82 -18.64 3.41
C ILE A 77 30.99 -19.66 4.19
N TYR A 78 29.77 -19.95 3.73
CA TYR A 78 28.97 -21.06 4.27
C TYR A 78 29.57 -22.40 3.81
N LEU A 79 29.86 -22.53 2.51
CA LEU A 79 30.46 -23.75 1.95
C LEU A 79 31.85 -24.04 2.55
N GLY A 80 32.63 -22.99 2.85
CA GLY A 80 33.94 -23.10 3.50
C GLY A 80 33.90 -23.36 5.01
N GLY A 81 32.72 -23.49 5.63
CA GLY A 81 32.58 -23.75 7.06
C GLY A 81 32.88 -22.55 7.98
N PHE A 82 33.02 -21.34 7.42
CA PHE A 82 33.30 -20.11 8.18
C PHE A 82 32.04 -19.42 8.70
N ARG A 83 30.85 -19.85 8.24
CA ARG A 83 29.56 -19.30 8.63
C ARG A 83 28.53 -20.41 8.71
N ASN A 84 27.68 -20.37 9.74
CA ASN A 84 26.53 -21.27 9.85
C ASN A 84 25.35 -20.79 9.01
N TYR A 85 24.49 -21.75 8.62
CA TYR A 85 23.21 -21.44 7.98
C TYR A 85 22.26 -20.76 8.98
N GLY A 86 21.48 -19.78 8.51
CA GLY A 86 20.47 -19.04 9.27
C GLY A 86 19.24 -18.77 8.43
#